data_AF-A0A8H3CBR7-F1
#
_entry.id   AF-A0A8H3CBR7-F1
#
_cell.length_a   1.000
_cell.length_b   1.000
_cell.length_c   1.000
_cell.angle_alpha   90.00
_cell.angle_beta   90.00
_cell.angle_gamma   90.00
#
_symmetry.space_group_name_H-M   'P 1'
#
loop_
_entity.id
_entity.type
_entity.pdbx_description
1 polymer ?
#
loop_
_entity_poly.entity_id
_entity_poly.type
_entity_poly.pdbx_seq_one_letter_code
_entity_poly.pdbx_strand_id
1 'polypeptide(L)'
;MIYRLFSRHLPRLGSSPNVWSKSTPRTRPNAARLISTTPSSENPEDNEDLAGKLKAFGTYIPVLSENPLQQGTSHIPRKEVPAYIPRPVYAHPSYRAPKPPPYRGDGLIKLGTADELKIRRAGALAAMTLQQAQSLVKPGITSEEIDDQVHDFILSHGAYPSPLNYPSPEGSYPKTLA
;
A
#
# COMPACT_ATOMS: atom_id res chain seq x y z
N MET A 1 -23.66 -3.19 -66.21
CA MET A 1 -22.49 -3.20 -67.12
C MET A 1 -21.25 -2.93 -66.28
N ILE A 2 -20.35 -3.90 -66.00
CA ILE A 2 -19.28 -4.47 -66.86
C ILE A 2 -18.31 -3.33 -67.28
N TYR A 3 -17.03 -3.28 -66.86
CA TYR A 3 -15.85 -4.08 -67.26
C TYR A 3 -14.77 -4.06 -66.11
N ARG A 4 -14.05 -5.13 -65.67
CA ARG A 4 -13.00 -5.99 -66.30
C ARG A 4 -11.87 -5.17 -66.98
N LEU A 5 -10.55 -5.40 -66.91
CA LEU A 5 -9.61 -6.36 -66.31
C LEU A 5 -8.16 -5.88 -66.67
N PHE A 6 -7.12 -6.56 -66.14
CA PHE A 6 -5.67 -6.57 -66.52
C PHE A 6 -4.75 -5.42 -66.04
N SER A 7 -3.68 -5.57 -65.22
CA SER A 7 -2.66 -6.59 -64.87
C SER A 7 -1.32 -6.49 -65.65
N ARG A 8 -0.20 -6.59 -64.89
CA ARG A 8 1.27 -6.66 -65.19
C ARG A 8 2.06 -5.39 -64.76
N HIS A 9 3.23 -5.40 -64.10
CA HIS A 9 4.20 -6.40 -63.64
C HIS A 9 5.10 -5.78 -62.50
N LEU A 10 5.69 -6.65 -61.67
CA LEU A 10 6.65 -6.52 -60.52
C LEU A 10 7.98 -5.76 -60.82
N PRO A 11 8.98 -5.66 -59.89
CA PRO A 11 8.99 -5.50 -58.41
C PRO A 11 9.96 -4.37 -57.93
N ARG A 12 9.86 -3.92 -56.66
CA ARG A 12 11.01 -3.32 -55.95
C ARG A 12 11.11 -3.78 -54.49
N LEU A 13 12.24 -4.43 -54.25
CA LEU A 13 12.99 -4.73 -53.03
C LEU A 13 12.62 -3.97 -51.74
N GLY A 14 12.49 -4.76 -50.66
CA GLY A 14 13.17 -4.49 -49.40
C GLY A 14 12.37 -3.82 -48.29
N SER A 15 11.76 -4.60 -47.40
CA SER A 15 11.81 -4.35 -45.96
C SER A 15 11.40 -5.62 -45.20
N SER A 16 12.28 -6.07 -44.31
CA SER A 16 12.16 -7.30 -43.52
C SER A 16 10.92 -7.29 -42.61
N PRO A 17 10.19 -8.41 -42.47
CA PRO A 17 9.15 -8.54 -41.46
C PRO A 17 9.82 -8.78 -40.09
N ASN A 18 9.56 -7.89 -39.13
CA ASN A 18 9.90 -8.15 -37.73
C ASN A 18 9.08 -9.35 -37.24
N VAL A 19 9.77 -10.48 -37.12
CA VAL A 19 9.27 -11.72 -36.57
C VAL A 19 8.97 -11.51 -35.09
N TRP A 20 7.69 -11.62 -34.77
CA TRP A 20 7.16 -11.76 -33.42
C TRP A 20 7.78 -13.00 -32.78
N SER A 21 8.84 -12.84 -31.98
CA SER A 21 9.35 -13.93 -31.17
C SER A 21 8.47 -14.06 -29.93
N LYS A 22 7.84 -15.25 -29.80
CA LYS A 22 7.14 -15.65 -28.58
C LYS A 22 8.22 -15.86 -27.51
N SER A 23 8.33 -14.95 -26.55
CA SER A 23 9.15 -15.17 -25.37
C SER A 23 8.47 -16.21 -24.48
N THR A 24 9.11 -17.36 -24.36
CA THR A 24 8.84 -18.37 -23.34
C THR A 24 8.90 -17.74 -21.94
N PRO A 25 8.02 -18.12 -21.00
CA PRO A 25 8.17 -17.67 -19.63
C PRO A 25 9.48 -18.25 -19.06
N ARG A 26 10.44 -17.36 -18.78
CA ARG A 26 11.62 -17.70 -17.97
C ARG A 26 11.13 -18.01 -16.55
N THR A 27 10.89 -19.28 -16.27
CA THR A 27 10.86 -19.78 -14.89
C THR A 27 12.25 -19.49 -14.29
N ARG A 28 12.34 -18.45 -13.46
CA ARG A 28 13.55 -18.21 -12.67
C ARG A 28 13.58 -19.28 -11.58
N PRO A 29 14.66 -20.07 -11.43
CA PRO A 29 14.80 -20.90 -10.25
C PRO A 29 14.83 -20.00 -9.02
N ASN A 30 14.26 -20.50 -7.92
CA ASN A 30 14.23 -19.85 -6.61
C ASN A 30 15.68 -19.60 -6.14
N ALA A 31 16.23 -18.44 -6.49
CA ALA A 31 17.47 -17.97 -5.90
C ALA A 31 17.13 -17.59 -4.47
N ALA A 32 17.64 -18.37 -3.50
CA ALA A 32 17.65 -17.98 -2.10
C ALA A 32 18.24 -16.57 -2.04
N ARG A 33 17.39 -15.58 -1.76
CA ARG A 33 17.78 -14.18 -1.75
C ARG A 33 18.56 -13.95 -0.46
N LEU A 34 19.87 -14.16 -0.52
CA LEU A 34 20.78 -13.74 0.55
C LEU A 34 20.73 -12.21 0.58
N ILE A 35 20.00 -11.64 1.54
CA ILE A 35 19.97 -10.21 1.77
C ILE A 35 21.19 -9.86 2.61
N SER A 36 22.20 -9.28 1.98
CA SER A 36 23.30 -8.61 2.67
C SER A 36 22.94 -7.14 2.81
N THR A 37 22.79 -6.65 4.04
CA THR A 37 22.66 -5.21 4.30
C THR A 37 24.06 -4.62 4.36
N THR A 38 24.63 -4.27 3.20
CA THR A 38 25.78 -3.35 3.19
C THR A 38 25.25 -1.92 3.37
N PRO A 39 25.63 -1.19 4.44
CA PRO A 39 25.19 0.18 4.61
C PRO A 39 25.81 1.08 3.54
N SER A 40 24.98 1.94 2.92
CA SER A 40 25.44 3.04 2.08
C SER A 40 25.92 4.19 2.98
N SER A 41 27.13 4.08 3.51
CA SER A 41 27.82 5.20 4.18
C SER A 41 29.25 5.29 3.64
N GLU A 42 29.61 6.45 3.12
CA GLU A 42 30.92 6.75 2.52
C GLU A 42 31.99 7.10 3.58
N ASN A 43 31.64 7.10 4.88
CA ASN A 43 32.58 7.38 5.97
C ASN A 43 33.18 6.09 6.55
N PRO A 44 34.51 5.89 6.48
CA PRO A 44 35.16 4.66 6.90
C PRO A 44 35.24 4.46 8.42
N GLU A 45 35.08 5.51 9.23
CA GLU A 45 35.22 5.44 10.70
C GLU A 45 33.96 4.90 11.41
N ASP A 46 32.77 4.99 10.79
CA ASP A 46 31.52 4.46 11.35
C ASP A 46 31.38 2.93 11.18
N ASN A 47 32.24 2.32 10.35
CA ASN A 47 32.14 0.89 10.00
C ASN A 47 32.78 -0.05 11.04
N GLU A 48 33.72 0.43 11.86
CA GLU A 48 34.45 -0.45 12.79
C GLU A 48 33.59 -0.90 13.98
N ASP A 49 32.69 -0.05 14.48
CA ASP A 49 31.80 -0.37 15.61
C ASP A 49 30.59 -1.23 15.17
N LEU A 50 30.16 -1.11 13.92
CA LEU A 50 29.02 -1.85 13.36
C LEU A 50 29.38 -3.30 13.03
N ALA A 51 30.56 -3.54 12.47
CA ALA A 51 31.07 -4.88 12.20
C ALA A 51 31.22 -5.70 13.50
N GLY A 52 31.67 -5.07 14.58
CA GLY A 52 31.74 -5.68 15.91
C GLY A 52 30.35 -6.01 16.49
N LYS A 53 29.39 -5.08 16.39
CA LYS A 53 28.00 -5.29 16.82
C LYS A 53 27.30 -6.41 16.05
N LEU A 54 27.48 -6.48 14.73
CA LEU A 54 26.94 -7.56 13.89
C LEU A 54 27.56 -8.92 14.21
N LYS A 55 28.86 -8.96 14.56
CA LYS A 55 29.55 -10.19 14.99
C LYS A 55 28.99 -10.75 16.30
N ALA A 56 28.52 -9.89 17.21
CA ALA A 56 27.92 -10.29 18.47
C ALA A 56 26.56 -10.99 18.30
N PHE A 57 25.82 -10.65 17.23
CA PHE A 57 24.51 -11.24 16.97
C PHE A 57 24.57 -12.49 16.08
N GLY A 58 25.69 -12.81 15.43
CA GLY A 58 25.82 -14.03 14.63
C GLY A 58 25.04 -14.00 13.30
N THR A 59 25.32 -14.97 12.43
CA THR A 59 24.67 -15.08 11.12
C THR A 59 23.36 -15.84 11.25
N TYR A 60 22.22 -15.16 11.06
CA TYR A 60 20.91 -15.81 11.04
C TYR A 60 20.53 -16.20 9.61
N ILE A 61 20.09 -17.45 9.46
CA ILE A 61 19.31 -17.85 8.27
C ILE A 61 17.88 -17.40 8.57
N PRO A 62 17.31 -16.44 7.82
CA PRO A 62 15.90 -16.11 7.97
C PRO A 62 15.09 -17.36 7.62
N VAL A 63 14.48 -17.99 8.61
CA VAL A 63 13.51 -19.07 8.40
C VAL A 63 12.24 -18.41 7.87
N LEU A 64 12.24 -18.11 6.57
CA LEU A 64 11.03 -17.74 5.86
C LEU A 64 10.19 -19.02 5.75
N SER A 65 8.92 -18.96 6.15
CA SER A 65 7.99 -20.07 5.98
C SER A 65 7.92 -20.49 4.51
N GLU A 66 7.79 -21.79 4.23
CA GLU A 66 7.74 -22.34 2.86
C GLU A 66 6.63 -21.71 2.00
N ASN A 67 5.58 -21.23 2.66
CA ASN A 67 4.61 -20.28 2.12
C ASN A 67 4.98 -18.88 2.63
N PRO A 68 5.74 -18.06 1.88
CA PRO A 68 5.80 -16.64 2.20
C PRO A 68 4.35 -16.14 2.10
N LEU A 69 3.86 -15.50 3.17
CA LEU A 69 2.57 -14.79 3.13
C LEU A 69 2.49 -14.06 1.79
N GLN A 70 1.42 -14.30 1.01
CA GLN A 70 1.24 -13.66 -0.30
C GLN A 70 1.46 -12.16 -0.11
N GLN A 71 2.58 -11.68 -0.64
CA GLN A 71 3.11 -10.38 -0.25
C GLN A 71 2.25 -9.30 -0.90
N GLY A 72 1.65 -8.44 -0.07
CA GLY A 72 0.87 -7.28 -0.50
C GLY A 72 -0.61 -7.37 -0.17
N THR A 73 -1.26 -6.21 -0.12
CA THR A 73 -2.65 -6.06 0.33
C THR A 73 -3.66 -5.89 -0.82
N SER A 74 -3.19 -5.89 -2.07
CA SER A 74 -4.01 -5.58 -3.26
C SER A 74 -5.17 -6.56 -3.53
N HIS A 75 -5.05 -7.80 -3.06
CA HIS A 75 -6.08 -8.83 -3.23
C HIS A 75 -7.24 -8.70 -2.24
N ILE A 76 -7.07 -7.90 -1.19
CA ILE A 76 -8.05 -7.75 -0.11
C ILE A 76 -9.18 -6.83 -0.61
N PRO A 77 -10.45 -7.29 -0.61
CA PRO A 77 -11.57 -6.44 -0.96
C PRO A 77 -11.75 -5.33 0.09
N ARG A 78 -12.08 -4.13 -0.39
CA ARG A 78 -12.31 -2.96 0.47
C ARG A 78 -13.74 -2.94 0.97
N LYS A 79 -13.93 -2.51 2.21
CA LYS A 79 -15.25 -2.32 2.77
C LYS A 79 -15.89 -1.02 2.29
N GLU A 80 -17.21 -1.06 2.14
CA GLU A 80 -17.99 0.09 1.73
C GLU A 80 -18.28 1.00 2.92
N VAL A 81 -18.20 2.31 2.68
CA VAL A 81 -18.62 3.32 3.65
C VAL A 81 -19.87 4.00 3.09
N PRO A 82 -20.95 4.14 3.87
CA PRO A 82 -22.17 4.84 3.44
C PRO A 82 -21.93 6.26 2.92
N ALA A 83 -22.74 6.71 1.96
CA ALA A 83 -22.55 7.99 1.28
C ALA A 83 -22.62 9.21 2.21
N TYR A 84 -23.45 9.14 3.27
CA TYR A 84 -23.72 10.26 4.20
C TYR A 84 -22.56 10.59 5.14
N ILE A 85 -21.60 9.68 5.32
CA ILE A 85 -20.43 9.90 6.19
C ILE A 85 -19.45 10.83 5.45
N PRO A 86 -19.00 11.94 6.07
CA PRO A 86 -18.04 12.83 5.45
C PRO A 86 -16.71 12.11 5.25
N ARG A 87 -16.25 12.09 3.99
CA ARG A 87 -14.99 11.43 3.61
C ARG A 87 -13.83 12.42 3.62
N PRO A 88 -12.63 11.97 4.01
CA PRO A 88 -11.43 12.76 3.82
C PRO A 88 -11.13 12.90 2.33
N VAL A 89 -10.41 13.97 1.96
CA VAL A 89 -10.10 14.32 0.57
C VAL A 89 -9.46 13.16 -0.19
N TYR A 90 -8.63 12.36 0.49
CA TYR A 90 -7.93 11.22 -0.13
C TYR A 90 -8.80 10.02 -0.46
N ALA A 91 -9.97 9.87 0.16
CA ALA A 91 -10.85 8.72 -0.02
C ALA A 91 -11.78 8.86 -1.23
N HIS A 92 -11.77 10.00 -1.92
CA HIS A 92 -12.58 10.20 -3.12
C HIS A 92 -11.95 9.51 -4.34
N PRO A 93 -12.73 8.83 -5.20
CA PRO A 93 -12.21 8.15 -6.39
C PRO A 93 -11.46 9.07 -7.37
N SER A 94 -11.81 10.36 -7.39
CA SER A 94 -11.16 11.38 -8.21
C SER A 94 -9.89 11.95 -7.58
N TYR A 95 -9.53 11.52 -6.37
CA TYR A 95 -8.37 12.04 -5.67
C TYR A 95 -7.08 11.65 -6.39
N ARG A 96 -6.28 12.66 -6.72
CA ARG A 96 -4.89 12.50 -7.15
C ARG A 96 -4.07 13.29 -6.18
N ALA A 97 -3.15 12.63 -5.46
CA ALA A 97 -2.33 13.28 -4.44
C ALA A 97 -1.60 14.49 -5.04
N PRO A 98 -2.06 15.72 -4.74
CA PRO A 98 -1.32 16.90 -5.17
C PRO A 98 -0.06 16.98 -4.32
N LYS A 99 1.04 17.52 -4.87
CA LYS A 99 2.17 17.90 -4.04
C LYS A 99 1.65 18.95 -3.03
N PRO A 100 1.66 18.68 -1.71
CA PRO A 100 1.10 19.63 -0.76
C PRO A 100 1.90 20.93 -0.84
N PRO A 101 1.24 22.10 -0.82
CA PRO A 101 1.96 23.36 -0.72
C PRO A 101 2.80 23.34 0.57
N PRO A 102 3.96 24.03 0.60
CA PRO A 102 4.75 24.13 1.82
C PRO A 102 3.86 24.68 2.93
N TYR A 103 3.85 23.99 4.07
CA TYR A 103 3.08 24.39 5.24
C TYR A 103 3.54 25.79 5.69
N ARG A 104 2.61 26.76 5.77
CA ARG A 104 2.90 28.16 6.15
C ARG A 104 2.38 28.55 7.54
N GLY A 105 1.86 27.60 8.31
CA GLY A 105 1.35 27.84 9.67
C GLY A 105 2.37 27.49 10.76
N ASP A 106 1.96 27.67 12.00
CA ASP A 106 2.66 27.27 13.23
C ASP A 106 2.39 25.80 13.62
N GLY A 107 1.43 25.14 12.99
CA GLY A 107 1.05 23.74 13.27
C GLY A 107 0.05 23.61 14.41
N LEU A 108 -0.31 24.72 15.05
CA LEU A 108 -0.96 24.70 16.35
C LEU A 108 -2.47 24.91 16.21
N ILE A 109 -3.23 24.04 16.89
CA ILE A 109 -4.65 24.26 17.10
C ILE A 109 -4.80 25.18 18.30
N LYS A 110 -5.46 26.33 18.09
CA LYS A 110 -5.71 27.30 19.16
C LYS A 110 -6.71 26.74 20.17
N LEU A 111 -6.43 26.95 21.46
CA LEU A 111 -7.32 26.54 22.55
C LEU A 111 -8.62 27.36 22.55
N GLY A 112 -9.72 26.74 22.96
CA GLY A 112 -11.06 27.33 23.00
C GLY A 112 -11.75 27.40 21.64
N THR A 113 -11.16 26.84 20.58
CA THR A 113 -11.73 26.89 19.23
C THR A 113 -12.60 25.69 18.90
N ALA A 114 -13.47 25.83 17.90
CA ALA A 114 -14.28 24.73 17.40
C ALA A 114 -13.43 23.56 16.85
N ASP A 115 -12.24 23.86 16.32
CA ASP A 115 -11.35 22.83 15.78
C ASP A 115 -10.70 22.00 16.88
N GLU A 116 -10.38 22.60 18.02
CA GLU A 116 -9.97 21.86 19.22
C GLU A 116 -11.06 20.87 19.66
N LEU A 117 -12.32 21.32 19.72
CA LEU A 117 -13.44 20.47 20.11
C LEU A 117 -13.64 19.29 19.14
N LYS A 118 -13.48 19.51 17.83
CA LYS A 118 -13.54 18.44 16.82
C LYS A 118 -12.45 17.39 17.06
N ILE A 119 -11.22 17.82 17.32
CA ILE A 119 -10.09 16.92 17.55
C ILE A 119 -10.26 16.15 18.86
N ARG A 120 -10.73 16.80 19.93
CA ARG A 120 -11.05 16.12 21.19
C ARG A 120 -12.12 15.04 21.00
N ARG A 121 -13.18 15.33 20.23
CA ARG A 121 -14.24 14.35 19.91
C ARG A 121 -13.69 13.20 19.06
N ALA A 122 -12.88 13.48 18.04
CA ALA A 122 -12.26 12.46 17.21
C ALA A 122 -11.32 11.55 18.03
N GLY A 123 -10.51 12.13 18.92
CA GLY A 123 -9.65 11.38 19.82
C GLY A 123 -10.42 10.52 20.83
N ALA A 124 -11.52 11.04 21.37
CA ALA A 124 -12.39 10.27 22.26
C ALA A 124 -13.02 9.06 21.53
N LEU A 125 -13.50 9.26 20.30
CA LEU A 125 -14.02 8.16 19.48
C LEU A 125 -12.92 7.13 19.17
N ALA A 126 -11.72 7.57 18.78
CA ALA A 126 -10.61 6.67 18.52
C ALA A 126 -10.24 5.82 19.75
N ALA A 127 -10.27 6.41 20.95
CA ALA A 127 -10.05 5.69 22.20
C ALA A 127 -11.15 4.64 22.47
N MET A 128 -12.42 4.98 22.24
CA MET A 128 -13.54 4.03 22.36
C MET A 128 -13.41 2.88 21.37
N THR A 129 -13.04 3.17 20.12
CA THR A 129 -12.81 2.16 19.09
C THR A 129 -11.67 1.21 19.48
N LEU A 130 -10.58 1.73 20.06
CA LEU A 130 -9.47 0.91 20.53
C LEU A 130 -9.90 0.00 21.69
N GLN A 131 -10.68 0.50 22.64
CA GLN A 131 -11.24 -0.31 23.73
C GLN A 131 -12.15 -1.42 23.21
N GLN A 132 -12.98 -1.11 22.21
CA GLN A 132 -13.81 -2.10 21.54
C GLN A 132 -12.93 -3.18 20.89
N ALA A 133 -11.92 -2.79 20.11
CA ALA A 133 -10.99 -3.72 19.48
C ALA A 133 -10.29 -4.63 20.51
N GLN A 134 -9.83 -4.06 21.63
CA GLN A 134 -9.18 -4.80 22.71
C GLN A 134 -10.09 -5.89 23.30
N SER A 135 -11.40 -5.64 23.43
CA SER A 135 -12.36 -6.63 23.95
C SER A 135 -12.55 -7.85 23.04
N LEU A 136 -12.19 -7.71 21.75
CA LEU A 136 -12.31 -8.75 20.73
C LEU A 136 -11.07 -9.63 20.61
N VAL A 137 -9.93 -9.22 21.18
CA VAL A 137 -8.68 -9.96 21.06
C VAL A 137 -8.74 -11.23 21.91
N LYS A 138 -8.98 -12.37 21.26
CA LYS A 138 -9.00 -13.71 21.88
C LYS A 138 -8.36 -14.73 20.94
N PRO A 139 -7.73 -15.81 21.46
CA PRO A 139 -7.20 -16.88 20.63
C PRO A 139 -8.29 -17.47 19.72
N GLY A 140 -7.95 -17.66 18.44
CA GLY A 140 -8.86 -18.22 17.44
C GLY A 140 -9.70 -17.20 16.66
N ILE A 141 -9.67 -15.91 17.05
CA ILE A 141 -10.32 -14.83 16.30
C ILE A 141 -9.35 -14.31 15.23
N THR A 142 -9.85 -14.11 14.01
CA THR A 142 -9.04 -13.57 12.92
C THR A 142 -8.93 -12.05 13.00
N SER A 143 -7.82 -11.48 12.50
CA SER A 143 -7.68 -10.03 12.40
C SER A 143 -8.73 -9.40 11.49
N GLU A 144 -9.24 -10.17 10.52
CA GLU A 144 -10.33 -9.75 9.65
C GLU A 144 -11.65 -9.59 10.41
N GLU A 145 -12.01 -10.54 11.28
CA GLU A 145 -13.19 -10.43 12.15
C GLU A 145 -13.13 -9.24 13.09
N ILE A 146 -11.93 -8.90 13.59
CA ILE A 146 -11.74 -7.70 14.42
C ILE A 146 -11.93 -6.43 13.58
N ASP A 147 -11.36 -6.39 12.37
CA ASP A 147 -11.52 -5.28 11.44
C ASP A 147 -12.99 -5.11 11.01
N ASP A 148 -13.76 -6.18 10.88
CA ASP A 148 -15.21 -6.15 10.60
C ASP A 148 -15.98 -5.43 11.69
N GLN A 149 -15.83 -5.90 12.93
CA GLN A 149 -16.55 -5.32 14.05
C GLN A 149 -16.14 -3.87 14.35
N VAL A 150 -14.86 -3.55 14.15
CA VAL A 150 -14.36 -2.18 14.33
C VAL A 150 -14.83 -1.26 13.21
N HIS A 151 -14.89 -1.75 11.96
CA HIS A 151 -15.47 -0.99 10.87
C HIS A 151 -16.92 -0.60 11.18
N ASP A 152 -17.74 -1.57 11.56
CA ASP A 152 -19.15 -1.33 11.90
C ASP A 152 -19.30 -0.37 13.10
N PHE A 153 -18.44 -0.52 14.10
CA PHE A 153 -18.41 0.39 15.25
C PHE A 153 -18.14 1.84 14.81
N ILE A 154 -17.13 2.07 13.97
CA ILE A 154 -16.80 3.41 13.47
C ILE A 154 -17.96 3.99 12.64
N LEU A 155 -18.57 3.19 11.77
CA LEU A 155 -19.70 3.61 10.94
C LEU A 155 -20.94 3.97 11.76
N SER A 156 -21.23 3.22 12.83
CA SER A 156 -22.34 3.49 13.74
C SER A 156 -22.21 4.84 14.46
N HIS A 157 -20.98 5.33 14.64
CA HIS A 157 -20.69 6.64 15.19
C HIS A 157 -20.63 7.75 14.13
N GLY A 158 -20.95 7.44 12.87
CA GLY A 158 -20.96 8.40 11.76
C GLY A 158 -19.58 8.89 11.35
N ALA A 159 -18.52 8.13 11.67
CA ALA A 159 -17.15 8.50 11.37
C ALA A 159 -16.59 7.69 10.19
N TYR A 160 -15.56 8.26 9.54
CA TYR A 160 -14.82 7.57 8.48
C TYR A 160 -13.58 6.89 9.08
N PRO A 161 -13.31 5.61 8.77
CA PRO A 161 -12.09 4.95 9.19
C PRO A 161 -10.87 5.44 8.39
N SER A 162 -10.01 6.25 9.02
CA SER A 162 -8.89 6.92 8.34
C SER A 162 -7.94 6.00 7.55
N PRO A 163 -7.58 4.79 8.01
CA PRO A 163 -6.71 3.91 7.23
C PRO A 163 -7.32 3.47 5.91
N LEU A 164 -8.65 3.40 5.81
CA LEU A 164 -9.32 2.94 4.61
C LEU A 164 -9.05 3.89 3.44
N ASN A 165 -8.58 3.34 2.33
CA ASN A 165 -8.16 4.09 1.13
C ASN A 165 -7.02 5.09 1.36
N TYR A 166 -6.28 4.97 2.46
CA TYR A 166 -5.15 5.85 2.71
C TYR A 166 -4.07 5.63 1.63
N PRO A 167 -3.58 6.69 0.97
CA PRO A 167 -2.66 6.56 -0.15
C PRO A 167 -1.27 6.07 0.30
N SER A 168 -0.73 5.08 -0.41
CA SER A 168 0.64 4.59 -0.24
C SER A 168 1.29 4.40 -1.64
N PRO A 169 2.63 4.45 -1.76
CA PRO A 169 3.34 4.25 -3.03
C PRO A 169 2.97 2.94 -3.76
N GLU A 170 2.59 1.90 -3.02
CA GLU A 170 2.27 0.57 -3.56
C GLU A 170 0.77 0.37 -3.87
N GLY A 171 -0.08 1.35 -3.53
CA GLY A 171 -1.54 1.28 -3.63
C GLY A 171 -2.22 1.78 -2.37
N SER A 172 -3.53 2.06 -2.43
CA SER A 172 -4.27 2.53 -1.25
C SER A 172 -4.53 1.39 -0.25
N TYR A 173 -4.42 1.69 1.04
CA TYR A 173 -4.62 0.72 2.10
C TYR A 173 -6.07 0.19 2.13
N PRO A 174 -6.30 -1.13 2.16
CA PRO A 174 -7.64 -1.69 1.93
C PRO A 174 -8.46 -1.99 3.19
N LYS A 175 -7.86 -1.91 4.39
CA LYS A 175 -8.50 -2.25 5.67
C LYS A 175 -8.81 -1.00 6.51
N THR A 176 -9.61 -1.19 7.56
CA THR A 176 -10.12 -0.13 8.45
C THR A 176 -9.17 0.13 9.61
N LEU A 177 -8.52 -0.93 10.10
CA LEU A 177 -7.47 -0.90 11.12
C LEU A 177 -6.10 -1.05 10.46
N ALA A 178 -5.09 -0.38 11.03
CA ALA A 178 -3.68 -0.46 10.63
C ALA A 178 -2.79 -0.71 11.86
#